data_AF-A0AAP5YET1-F1
#
_entry.id   AF-A0AAP5YET1-F1
#
_cell.length_a   1.000
_cell.length_b   1.000
_cell.length_c   1.000
_cell.angle_alpha   90.00
_cell.angle_beta   90.00
_cell.angle_gamma   90.00
#
_symmetry.space_group_name_H-M   'P 1'
#
loop_
_entity.id
_entity.type
_entity.pdbx_description
1 polymer ?
#
loop_
_entity_poly.entity_id
_entity_poly.type
_entity_poly.pdbx_seq_one_letter_code
_entity_poly.pdbx_strand_id
1 'polypeptide(L)'
;FIDKGKNKGKKKQSTKEKLMSGSGLGRKLVFEQAAKKTNQKTRGNYPATVAILEVIQHGLEKGFAQGQELEAKRFGELVMSSESKALRSIFFATTEMKKEHGTDAQPAAVKKVGVLGGGLMGAGISHVTVAKAKVPVRIKDVSNDGVLNALNYNYKLFEKQRKRRILSKADLQAKMLQLSGGVDFTSYNHIDVV
;
A
#
# COMPACT_ATOMS: atom_id res chain seq x y z
N PHE A 1 -1.13 26.20 17.82
CA PHE A 1 -1.17 25.11 16.83
C PHE A 1 0.21 24.48 16.62
N ILE A 2 0.81 23.92 17.67
CA ILE A 2 2.02 23.08 17.56
C ILE A 2 1.66 21.79 18.29
N ASP A 3 1.22 20.81 17.52
CA ASP A 3 0.95 19.47 18.04
C ASP A 3 2.30 18.84 18.40
N LYS A 4 2.51 18.56 19.69
CA LYS A 4 3.73 17.92 20.20
C LYS A 4 3.77 16.50 19.65
N GLY A 5 4.46 16.34 18.51
CA GLY A 5 4.69 15.05 17.88
C GLY A 5 5.16 14.01 18.89
N LYS A 6 4.40 12.92 19.00
CA LYS A 6 4.70 11.76 19.87
C LYS A 6 6.19 11.40 19.76
N ASN A 7 6.89 11.48 20.90
CA ASN A 7 8.30 11.16 21.03
C ASN A 7 8.51 9.66 20.73
N LYS A 8 8.76 9.31 19.46
CA LYS A 8 9.11 7.95 19.05
C LYS A 8 10.45 7.64 19.68
N GLY A 9 10.45 6.81 20.74
CA GLY A 9 11.67 6.37 21.42
C GLY A 9 12.74 5.95 20.41
N LYS A 10 13.94 6.54 20.53
CA LYS A 10 15.08 6.25 19.65
C LYS A 10 15.33 4.74 19.66
N LYS A 11 15.01 4.06 18.56
CA LYS A 11 15.36 2.64 18.38
C LYS A 11 16.87 2.51 18.59
N LYS A 12 17.29 1.70 19.58
CA LYS A 12 18.70 1.39 19.80
C LYS A 12 19.21 0.72 18.53
N GLN A 13 19.99 1.45 17.74
CA GLN A 13 20.62 0.93 16.53
C GLN A 13 21.49 -0.27 16.90
N SER A 14 21.30 -1.38 16.20
CA SER A 14 22.08 -2.60 16.40
C SER A 14 23.56 -2.33 16.14
N THR A 15 24.46 -3.02 16.85
CA THR A 15 25.92 -2.84 16.69
C THR A 15 26.37 -3.00 15.24
N LYS A 16 25.68 -3.88 14.47
CA LYS A 16 25.88 -4.03 13.02
C LYS A 16 25.45 -2.79 12.22
N GLU A 17 24.34 -2.15 12.59
CA GLU A 17 23.88 -0.90 11.95
C GLU A 17 24.86 0.25 12.21
N LYS A 18 25.43 0.34 13.42
CA LYS A 18 26.46 1.34 13.74
C LYS A 18 27.77 1.10 12.99
N LEU A 19 28.17 -0.16 12.77
CA LEU A 19 29.41 -0.49 12.04
C LEU A 19 29.26 -0.23 10.53
N MET A 20 28.10 -0.58 9.97
CA MET A 20 27.74 -0.35 8.56
C MET A 20 27.51 1.13 8.25
N SER A 21 26.94 1.91 9.19
CA SER A 21 26.68 3.35 9.02
C SER A 21 27.76 4.26 9.57
N GLY A 22 28.70 3.73 10.38
CA GLY A 22 29.76 4.50 11.04
C GLY A 22 31.09 4.50 10.29
N SER A 23 31.37 3.47 9.49
CA SER A 23 32.60 3.39 8.69
C SER A 23 32.37 3.91 7.26
N GLY A 24 33.31 4.72 6.75
CA GLY A 24 33.24 5.25 5.38
C GLY A 24 33.15 4.17 4.29
N LEU A 25 33.77 3.00 4.53
CA LEU A 25 33.67 1.83 3.66
C LEU A 25 32.28 1.15 3.75
N GLY A 26 31.71 1.03 4.96
CA GLY A 26 30.37 0.47 5.14
C GLY A 26 29.29 1.30 4.45
N ARG A 27 29.39 2.63 4.50
CA ARG A 27 28.47 3.53 3.79
C ARG A 27 28.53 3.32 2.27
N LYS A 28 29.74 3.26 1.69
CA LYS A 28 29.91 3.03 0.25
C LYS A 28 29.26 1.73 -0.21
N LEU A 29 29.46 0.63 0.53
CA LEU A 29 28.81 -0.66 0.21
C LEU A 29 27.29 -0.59 0.30
N VAL A 30 26.73 0.14 1.27
CA VAL A 30 25.28 0.34 1.38
C VAL A 30 24.73 1.14 0.19
N PHE A 31 25.39 2.22 -0.22
CA PHE A 31 24.99 3.01 -1.38
C PHE A 31 25.09 2.22 -2.68
N GLU A 32 26.13 1.41 -2.86
CA GLU A 32 26.30 0.56 -4.03
C GLU A 32 25.19 -0.50 -4.12
N GLN A 33 24.89 -1.17 -3.01
CA GLN A 33 23.78 -2.13 -2.95
C GLN A 33 22.42 -1.45 -3.19
N ALA A 34 22.21 -0.25 -2.63
CA ALA A 34 21.01 0.52 -2.84
C ALA A 34 20.85 0.92 -4.31
N ALA A 35 21.93 1.40 -4.95
CA ALA A 35 21.95 1.76 -6.37
C ALA A 35 21.66 0.53 -7.25
N LYS A 36 22.33 -0.61 -7.01
CA LYS A 36 22.11 -1.85 -7.75
C LYS A 36 20.66 -2.33 -7.65
N LYS A 37 20.11 -2.40 -6.44
CA LYS A 37 18.73 -2.85 -6.20
C LYS A 37 17.70 -1.88 -6.78
N THR A 38 18.00 -0.58 -6.76
CA THR A 38 17.13 0.45 -7.31
C THR A 38 17.14 0.41 -8.83
N ASN A 39 18.31 0.27 -9.46
CA ASN A 39 18.41 0.13 -10.91
C ASN A 39 17.71 -1.14 -11.41
N GLN A 40 17.84 -2.27 -10.69
CA GLN A 40 17.08 -3.49 -11.02
C GLN A 40 15.56 -3.30 -11.02
N LYS A 41 15.03 -2.49 -10.09
CA LYS A 41 13.58 -2.23 -9.99
C LYS A 41 13.09 -1.17 -10.98
N THR A 42 13.89 -0.13 -11.19
CA THR A 42 13.53 1.04 -12.02
C THR A 42 13.87 0.83 -13.49
N ARG A 43 14.79 -0.11 -13.79
CA ARG A 43 15.35 -0.38 -15.11
C ARG A 43 15.95 0.87 -15.76
N GLY A 44 16.47 1.80 -14.95
CA GLY A 44 17.09 3.04 -15.41
C GLY A 44 16.13 4.15 -15.85
N ASN A 45 14.82 3.93 -15.87
CA ASN A 45 13.86 4.88 -16.44
C ASN A 45 13.44 6.02 -15.49
N TYR A 46 13.95 6.03 -14.26
CA TYR A 46 13.50 6.96 -13.21
C TYR A 46 14.69 7.74 -12.65
N PRO A 47 15.05 8.90 -13.24
CA PRO A 47 16.24 9.66 -12.87
C PRO A 47 16.21 10.15 -11.42
N ALA A 48 15.01 10.37 -10.87
CA ALA A 48 14.82 10.77 -9.48
C ALA A 48 15.48 9.81 -8.48
N THR A 49 15.49 8.51 -8.77
CA THR A 49 16.04 7.51 -7.85
C THR A 49 17.56 7.59 -7.71
N VAL A 50 18.26 7.92 -8.78
CA VAL A 50 19.71 8.12 -8.78
C VAL A 50 20.05 9.43 -8.08
N ALA A 51 19.35 10.51 -8.42
CA ALA A 51 19.54 11.82 -7.80
C ALA A 51 19.30 11.80 -6.28
N ILE A 52 18.29 11.05 -5.80
CA ILE A 52 18.05 10.89 -4.35
C ILE A 52 19.26 10.23 -3.66
N LEU A 53 19.82 9.18 -4.25
CA LEU A 53 21.00 8.50 -3.67
C LEU A 53 22.21 9.43 -3.63
N GLU A 54 22.43 10.21 -4.69
CA GLU A 54 23.51 11.20 -4.78
C GLU A 54 23.39 12.30 -3.73
N VAL A 55 22.20 12.91 -3.58
CA VAL A 55 21.94 13.96 -2.59
C VAL A 55 22.17 13.46 -1.17
N ILE A 56 21.68 12.26 -0.84
CA ILE A 56 21.89 11.67 0.49
C ILE A 56 23.36 11.37 0.73
N GLN A 57 24.07 10.80 -0.26
CA GLN A 57 25.49 10.53 -0.14
C GLN A 57 26.29 11.83 0.09
N HIS A 58 26.00 12.86 -0.71
CA HIS A 58 26.66 14.16 -0.60
C HIS A 58 26.41 14.83 0.75
N GLY A 59 25.17 14.80 1.25
CA GLY A 59 24.83 15.36 2.55
C GLY A 59 25.51 14.63 3.72
N LEU A 60 25.72 13.32 3.60
CA LEU A 60 26.44 12.53 4.60
C LEU A 60 27.97 12.72 4.55
N GLU A 61 28.53 13.02 3.38
CA GLU A 61 29.98 13.23 3.20
C GLU A 61 30.41 14.66 3.48
N LYS A 62 29.66 15.66 2.98
CA LYS A 62 30.03 17.08 3.05
C LYS A 62 29.26 17.90 4.09
N GLY A 63 28.24 17.30 4.70
CA GLY A 63 27.41 17.94 5.71
C GLY A 63 26.06 18.43 5.19
N PHE A 64 25.15 18.69 6.13
CA PHE A 64 23.72 18.90 5.85
C PHE A 64 23.43 20.14 4.98
N ALA A 65 24.15 21.25 5.21
CA ALA A 65 23.94 22.48 4.43
C ALA A 65 24.29 22.29 2.95
N GLN A 66 25.42 21.64 2.65
CA GLN A 66 25.81 21.33 1.27
C GLN A 66 24.88 20.29 0.63
N GLY A 67 24.37 19.35 1.44
CA GLY A 67 23.34 18.41 1.01
C GLY A 67 22.06 19.10 0.54
N GLN A 68 21.58 20.11 1.26
CA GLN A 68 20.38 20.88 0.87
C GLN A 68 20.59 21.69 -0.41
N GLU A 69 21.78 22.27 -0.58
CA GLU A 69 22.10 23.01 -1.81
C GLU A 69 22.06 22.08 -3.03
N LEU A 70 22.65 20.89 -2.92
CA LEU A 70 22.58 19.88 -3.97
C LEU A 70 21.14 19.35 -4.16
N GLU A 71 20.39 19.17 -3.07
CA GLU A 71 18.97 18.79 -3.11
C GLU A 71 18.15 19.78 -3.93
N ALA A 72 18.28 21.09 -3.65
CA ALA A 72 17.57 22.13 -4.36
C ALA A 72 17.90 22.13 -5.86
N LYS A 73 19.18 21.98 -6.21
CA LYS A 73 19.63 21.88 -7.61
C LYS A 73 19.03 20.66 -8.31
N ARG A 74 19.21 19.46 -7.73
CA ARG A 74 18.71 18.21 -8.31
C ARG A 74 17.18 18.18 -8.38
N PHE A 75 16.50 18.76 -7.40
CA PHE A 75 15.06 18.93 -7.42
C PHE A 75 14.61 19.76 -8.62
N GLY A 76 15.25 20.92 -8.85
CA GLY A 76 14.97 21.77 -10.01
C GLY A 76 15.14 21.02 -11.34
N GLU A 77 16.25 20.30 -11.51
CA GLU A 77 16.51 19.47 -12.69
C GLU A 77 15.42 18.40 -12.90
N LEU A 78 15.05 17.68 -11.83
CA LEU A 78 14.03 16.63 -11.89
C LEU A 78 12.63 17.15 -12.17
N VAL A 79 12.26 18.32 -11.64
CA VAL A 79 10.92 18.90 -11.87
C VAL A 79 10.70 19.19 -13.36
N MET A 80 11.77 19.56 -14.07
CA MET A 80 11.77 19.88 -15.50
C MET A 80 11.87 18.64 -16.40
N SER A 81 12.12 17.45 -15.87
CA SER A 81 12.24 16.23 -16.67
C SER A 81 10.90 15.76 -17.25
N SER A 82 10.97 15.06 -18.39
CA SER A 82 9.82 14.45 -19.05
C SER A 82 9.10 13.41 -18.17
N GLU A 83 9.87 12.60 -17.43
CA GLU A 83 9.34 11.58 -16.53
C GLU A 83 8.54 12.22 -15.40
N SER A 84 9.08 13.30 -14.82
CA SER A 84 8.41 14.05 -13.76
C SER A 84 7.11 14.68 -14.25
N LYS A 85 7.12 15.28 -15.45
CA LYS A 85 5.91 15.80 -16.10
C LYS A 85 4.86 14.69 -16.32
N ALA A 86 5.26 13.53 -16.83
CA ALA A 86 4.37 12.40 -17.06
C ALA A 86 3.78 11.86 -15.75
N LEU A 87 4.59 11.69 -14.71
CA LEU A 87 4.13 11.20 -13.40
C LEU A 87 3.16 12.18 -12.73
N ARG A 88 3.38 13.49 -12.86
CA ARG A 88 2.42 14.51 -12.41
C ARG A 88 1.11 14.43 -13.18
N SER A 89 1.16 14.22 -14.50
CA SER A 89 -0.03 14.03 -15.33
C SER A 89 -0.85 12.81 -14.86
N ILE A 90 -0.20 11.68 -14.60
CA ILE A 90 -0.85 10.46 -14.07
C ILE A 90 -1.47 10.74 -12.70
N PHE A 91 -0.77 11.50 -11.84
CA PHE A 91 -1.28 11.88 -10.52
C PHE A 91 -2.57 12.71 -10.61
N PHE A 92 -2.60 13.73 -11.47
CA PHE A 92 -3.80 14.55 -11.65
C PHE A 92 -4.94 13.76 -12.27
N ALA A 93 -4.68 13.01 -13.34
CA ALA A 93 -5.69 12.15 -13.98
C ALA A 93 -6.28 11.13 -12.98
N THR A 94 -5.45 10.48 -12.17
CA THR A 94 -5.93 9.53 -11.14
C THR A 94 -6.73 10.22 -10.04
N THR A 95 -6.43 11.49 -9.74
CA THR A 95 -7.14 12.27 -8.72
C THR A 95 -8.50 12.73 -9.23
N GLU A 96 -8.58 13.14 -10.49
CA GLU A 96 -9.82 13.52 -11.16
C GLU A 96 -10.74 12.31 -11.34
N MET A 97 -10.22 11.17 -11.82
CA MET A 97 -11.01 9.94 -11.99
C MET A 97 -11.60 9.38 -10.69
N LYS A 98 -11.03 9.72 -9.52
CA LYS A 98 -11.61 9.32 -8.22
C LYS A 98 -12.85 10.14 -7.84
N LYS A 99 -13.01 11.32 -8.42
CA LYS A 99 -14.15 12.23 -8.21
C LYS A 99 -15.19 12.09 -9.30
N GLU A 100 -14.77 11.63 -10.47
CA GLU A 100 -15.66 11.36 -11.60
C GLU A 100 -16.54 10.15 -11.28
N HIS A 101 -17.86 10.35 -11.32
CA HIS A 101 -18.85 9.31 -11.04
C HIS A 101 -19.46 8.74 -12.33
N GLY A 102 -19.16 9.32 -13.50
CA GLY A 102 -19.64 8.87 -14.81
C GLY A 102 -21.12 9.18 -15.07
N THR A 103 -21.84 9.69 -14.07
CA THR A 103 -23.24 10.08 -14.13
C THR A 103 -23.55 11.07 -12.99
N ASP A 104 -24.51 11.96 -13.23
CA ASP A 104 -25.08 12.84 -12.19
C ASP A 104 -26.03 12.11 -11.23
N ALA A 105 -26.33 10.83 -11.50
CA ALA A 105 -27.21 10.03 -10.67
C ALA A 105 -26.59 9.75 -9.30
N GLN A 106 -27.39 9.92 -8.25
CA GLN A 106 -26.98 9.57 -6.90
C GLN A 106 -27.02 8.05 -6.70
N PRO A 107 -25.89 7.40 -6.36
CA PRO A 107 -25.85 5.95 -6.19
C PRO A 107 -26.67 5.53 -4.96
N ALA A 108 -27.42 4.44 -5.09
CA ALA A 108 -28.11 3.84 -3.96
C ALA A 108 -27.11 3.31 -2.91
N ALA A 109 -27.47 3.41 -1.64
CA ALA A 109 -26.63 2.94 -0.55
C ALA A 109 -26.61 1.40 -0.49
N VAL A 110 -25.44 0.80 -0.73
CA VAL A 110 -25.23 -0.65 -0.65
C VAL A 110 -24.89 -1.04 0.79
N LYS A 111 -25.75 -1.83 1.43
CA LYS A 111 -25.63 -2.31 2.81
C LYS A 111 -25.26 -3.79 2.91
N LYS A 112 -25.54 -4.59 1.89
CA LYS A 112 -25.17 -6.01 1.79
C LYS A 112 -24.81 -6.39 0.36
N VAL A 113 -23.75 -7.17 0.21
CA VAL A 113 -23.23 -7.59 -1.11
C VAL A 113 -23.25 -9.12 -1.23
N GLY A 114 -23.71 -9.63 -2.36
CA GLY A 114 -23.57 -11.01 -2.78
C GLY A 114 -22.33 -11.15 -3.66
N VAL A 115 -21.64 -12.27 -3.56
CA VAL A 115 -20.54 -12.61 -4.48
C VAL A 115 -20.73 -14.02 -4.98
N LEU A 116 -20.89 -14.15 -6.29
CA LEU A 116 -21.02 -15.45 -6.95
C LEU A 116 -19.63 -15.99 -7.30
N GLY A 117 -19.29 -17.11 -6.67
CA GLY A 117 -17.99 -17.79 -6.75
C GLY A 117 -17.10 -17.50 -5.54
N GLY A 118 -16.64 -18.56 -4.89
CA GLY A 118 -15.62 -18.59 -3.83
C GLY A 118 -14.20 -18.83 -4.36
N GLY A 119 -13.99 -18.77 -5.68
CA GLY A 119 -12.67 -18.82 -6.30
C GLY A 119 -11.80 -17.60 -5.96
N LEU A 120 -10.62 -17.50 -6.58
CA LEU A 120 -9.64 -16.46 -6.31
C LEU A 120 -10.21 -15.03 -6.43
N MET A 121 -10.97 -14.77 -7.51
CA MET A 121 -11.56 -13.46 -7.76
C MET A 121 -12.67 -13.12 -6.76
N GLY A 122 -13.59 -14.04 -6.50
CA GLY A 122 -14.66 -13.80 -5.55
C GLY A 122 -14.16 -13.63 -4.11
N ALA A 123 -13.14 -14.38 -3.71
CA ALA A 123 -12.44 -14.18 -2.46
C ALA A 123 -11.80 -12.78 -2.36
N GLY A 124 -11.21 -12.30 -3.46
CA GLY A 124 -10.61 -10.96 -3.57
C GLY A 124 -11.64 -9.82 -3.53
N ILE A 125 -12.75 -9.94 -4.24
CA ILE A 125 -13.86 -8.97 -4.23
C ILE A 125 -14.46 -8.90 -2.82
N SER A 126 -14.71 -10.06 -2.20
CA SER A 126 -15.19 -10.16 -0.82
C SER A 126 -14.24 -9.46 0.16
N HIS A 127 -12.94 -9.66 -0.03
CA HIS A 127 -11.92 -9.02 0.79
C HIS A 127 -11.97 -7.49 0.68
N VAL A 128 -11.97 -6.96 -0.53
CA VAL A 128 -11.97 -5.50 -0.74
C VAL A 128 -13.26 -4.87 -0.22
N THR A 129 -14.38 -5.55 -0.38
CA THR A 129 -15.70 -5.08 0.10
C THR A 129 -15.73 -4.99 1.63
N VAL A 130 -15.29 -6.02 2.34
CA VAL A 130 -15.21 -5.98 3.82
C VAL A 130 -14.09 -5.07 4.32
N ALA A 131 -12.94 -5.06 3.65
CA ALA A 131 -11.77 -4.31 4.11
C ALA A 131 -11.92 -2.80 3.90
N LYS A 132 -12.40 -2.38 2.72
CA LYS A 132 -12.49 -0.98 2.31
C LYS A 132 -13.92 -0.42 2.41
N ALA A 133 -14.91 -1.13 1.87
CA ALA A 133 -16.30 -0.66 1.89
C ALA A 133 -16.99 -0.89 3.24
N LYS A 134 -16.49 -1.82 4.07
CA LYS A 134 -17.02 -2.18 5.40
C LYS A 134 -18.46 -2.71 5.35
N VAL A 135 -18.80 -3.37 4.24
CA VAL A 135 -20.11 -3.94 3.97
C VAL A 135 -20.06 -5.47 4.13
N PRO A 136 -21.05 -6.09 4.81
CA PRO A 136 -21.18 -7.54 4.87
C PRO A 136 -21.32 -8.18 3.49
N VAL A 137 -20.64 -9.32 3.31
CA VAL A 137 -20.63 -10.07 2.06
C VAL A 137 -21.10 -11.51 2.28
N ARG A 138 -21.98 -11.98 1.38
CA ARG A 138 -22.38 -13.37 1.30
C ARG A 138 -21.87 -14.02 0.02
N ILE A 139 -21.01 -15.02 0.17
CA ILE A 139 -20.38 -15.74 -0.93
C ILE A 139 -21.23 -16.97 -1.26
N LYS A 140 -21.64 -17.11 -2.51
CA LYS A 140 -22.28 -18.33 -3.00
C LYS A 140 -21.34 -19.06 -3.94
N ASP A 141 -21.11 -20.35 -3.72
CA ASP A 141 -20.35 -21.21 -4.65
C ASP A 141 -21.18 -22.43 -5.08
N VAL A 142 -20.64 -23.26 -5.97
CA VAL A 142 -21.21 -24.58 -6.30
C VAL A 142 -20.85 -25.63 -5.25
N SER A 143 -19.74 -25.46 -4.53
CA SER A 143 -19.31 -26.39 -3.48
C SER A 143 -18.93 -25.69 -2.17
N ASN A 144 -19.06 -26.41 -1.06
CA ASN A 144 -18.63 -25.91 0.24
C ASN A 144 -17.12 -25.62 0.27
N ASP A 145 -16.32 -26.38 -0.49
CA ASP A 145 -14.88 -26.16 -0.60
C ASP A 145 -14.56 -24.79 -1.19
N GLY A 146 -15.30 -24.33 -2.20
CA GLY A 146 -15.14 -23.00 -2.78
C GLY A 146 -15.36 -21.90 -1.73
N VAL A 147 -16.43 -22.02 -0.95
CA VAL A 147 -16.73 -21.08 0.15
C VAL A 147 -15.64 -21.09 1.21
N LEU A 148 -15.23 -22.27 1.68
CA LEU A 148 -14.19 -22.41 2.70
C LEU A 148 -12.84 -21.85 2.23
N ASN A 149 -12.49 -22.07 0.96
CA ASN A 149 -11.30 -21.49 0.35
C ASN A 149 -11.33 -19.96 0.35
N ALA A 150 -12.48 -19.36 0.00
CA ALA A 150 -12.65 -17.90 0.04
C ALA A 150 -12.52 -17.33 1.46
N LEU A 151 -13.14 -17.98 2.44
CA LEU A 151 -13.04 -17.58 3.85
C LEU A 151 -11.60 -17.70 4.37
N ASN A 152 -10.92 -18.80 4.05
CA ASN A 152 -9.52 -19.01 4.44
C ASN A 152 -8.58 -17.99 3.77
N TYR A 153 -8.81 -17.68 2.50
CA TYR A 153 -8.07 -16.63 1.78
C TYR A 153 -8.18 -15.28 2.49
N ASN A 154 -9.40 -14.89 2.86
CA ASN A 154 -9.67 -13.66 3.61
C ASN A 154 -8.99 -13.65 4.98
N TYR A 155 -9.10 -14.75 5.72
CA TYR A 155 -8.44 -14.91 7.01
C TYR A 155 -6.92 -14.73 6.89
N LYS A 156 -6.28 -15.38 5.91
CA LYS A 156 -4.83 -15.26 5.68
C LYS A 156 -4.40 -13.82 5.39
N LEU A 157 -5.20 -13.07 4.61
CA LEU A 157 -4.92 -11.66 4.32
C LEU A 157 -5.03 -10.78 5.56
N PHE A 158 -6.10 -10.91 6.35
CA PHE A 158 -6.24 -10.15 7.58
C PHE A 158 -5.20 -10.54 8.63
N GLU A 159 -4.85 -11.83 8.73
CA GLU A 159 -3.80 -12.30 9.63
C GLU A 159 -2.43 -11.74 9.25
N LYS A 160 -2.13 -11.60 7.95
CA LYS A 160 -0.92 -10.92 7.47
C LYS A 160 -0.89 -9.44 7.87
N GLN A 161 -2.03 -8.75 7.82
CA GLN A 161 -2.15 -7.37 8.30
C GLN A 161 -1.99 -7.27 9.82
N ARG A 162 -2.57 -8.22 10.58
CA ARG A 162 -2.39 -8.33 12.03
C ARG A 162 -0.94 -8.56 12.42
N LYS A 163 -0.24 -9.48 11.75
CA LYS A 163 1.21 -9.73 11.95
C LYS A 163 2.06 -8.50 11.65
N ARG A 164 1.64 -7.67 10.69
CA ARG A 164 2.24 -6.37 10.38
C ARG A 164 1.84 -5.25 11.35
N ARG A 165 1.06 -5.57 12.39
CA ARG A 165 0.51 -4.63 13.39
C ARG A 165 -0.38 -3.52 12.79
N ILE A 166 -1.04 -3.83 11.68
CA ILE A 166 -2.00 -2.92 11.02
C ILE A 166 -3.41 -3.11 11.62
N LEU A 167 -3.75 -4.33 12.05
CA LEU A 167 -5.04 -4.69 12.65
C LEU A 167 -4.84 -5.34 14.02
N SER A 168 -5.79 -5.15 14.93
CA SER A 168 -5.87 -5.92 16.16
C SER A 168 -6.50 -7.30 15.91
N LYS A 169 -6.44 -8.19 16.92
CA LYS A 169 -7.12 -9.49 16.87
C LYS A 169 -8.65 -9.32 16.84
N ALA A 170 -9.17 -8.33 17.58
CA ALA A 170 -10.60 -8.01 17.60
C ALA A 170 -11.07 -7.51 16.23
N ASP A 171 -10.31 -6.63 15.57
CA ASP A 171 -10.66 -6.12 14.24
C ASP A 171 -10.68 -7.22 13.18
N LEU A 172 -9.74 -8.17 13.27
CA LEU A 172 -9.72 -9.33 12.39
C LEU A 172 -11.00 -10.15 12.56
N GLN A 173 -11.38 -10.48 13.80
CA GLN A 173 -12.59 -11.24 14.08
C GLN A 173 -13.83 -10.50 13.59
N ALA A 174 -13.94 -9.20 13.87
CA ALA A 174 -15.04 -8.37 13.41
C ALA A 174 -15.16 -8.36 11.87
N LYS A 175 -14.05 -8.28 11.15
CA LYS A 175 -14.04 -8.36 9.68
C LYS A 175 -14.42 -9.75 9.17
N MET A 176 -13.96 -10.81 9.83
CA MET A 176 -14.34 -12.18 9.46
C MET A 176 -15.83 -12.44 9.69
N LEU A 177 -16.44 -11.84 10.71
CA LEU A 177 -17.90 -11.94 10.95
C LEU A 177 -18.74 -11.25 9.87
N GLN A 178 -18.16 -10.32 9.11
CA GLN A 178 -18.83 -9.72 7.95
C GLN A 178 -18.85 -10.64 6.72
N LEU A 179 -18.13 -11.76 6.75
CA LEU A 179 -18.08 -12.74 5.67
C LEU A 179 -18.94 -13.96 6.03
N SER A 180 -19.88 -14.30 5.16
CA SER A 180 -20.63 -15.56 5.24
C SER A 180 -20.64 -16.22 3.87
N GLY A 181 -20.98 -17.51 3.81
CA GLY A 181 -21.21 -18.15 2.52
C GLY A 181 -22.02 -19.42 2.62
N GLY A 182 -22.32 -19.99 1.46
CA GLY A 182 -23.09 -21.22 1.29
C GLY A 182 -23.13 -21.66 -0.17
N VAL A 183 -23.76 -22.79 -0.43
CA VAL A 183 -23.97 -23.31 -1.81
C VAL A 183 -25.34 -22.91 -2.37
N ASP A 184 -26.22 -22.48 -1.50
CA ASP A 184 -27.59 -22.06 -1.77
C ASP A 184 -27.71 -20.52 -1.79
N PHE A 185 -28.83 -20.04 -2.33
CA PHE A 185 -29.15 -18.62 -2.42
C PHE A 185 -29.86 -18.08 -1.17
N THR A 186 -29.77 -18.75 -0.01
CA THR A 186 -30.40 -18.24 1.21
C THR A 186 -29.85 -16.86 1.55
N SER A 187 -30.76 -15.96 1.97
CA SER A 187 -30.48 -14.55 2.28
C SER A 187 -30.14 -13.64 1.09
N TYR A 188 -30.21 -14.12 -0.15
CA TYR A 188 -30.02 -13.25 -1.33
C TYR A 188 -31.17 -12.26 -1.55
N ASN A 189 -32.36 -12.53 -1.01
CA ASN A 189 -33.53 -11.63 -1.09
C ASN A 189 -33.30 -10.26 -0.42
N HIS A 190 -32.26 -10.13 0.42
CA HIS A 190 -31.93 -8.90 1.13
C HIS A 190 -30.56 -8.34 0.73
N ILE A 191 -30.03 -8.77 -0.41
CA ILE A 191 -28.76 -8.29 -0.96
C ILE A 191 -29.04 -7.13 -1.91
N ASP A 192 -28.29 -6.03 -1.76
CA ASP A 192 -28.51 -4.83 -2.57
C ASP A 192 -27.78 -4.93 -3.93
N VAL A 193 -26.65 -5.63 -3.99
CA VAL A 193 -25.84 -5.85 -5.20
C VAL A 193 -25.22 -7.25 -5.19
N VAL A 194 -25.22 -7.93 -6.34
CA VAL A 194 -24.62 -9.26 -6.56
C VAL A 194 -23.52 -9.18 -7.61
#